data_AF-A0A5C9DZI9-F1
#
_entry.id   AF-A0A5C9DZI9-F1
#
_cell.length_a   1.000
_cell.length_b   1.000
_cell.length_c   1.000
_cell.angle_alpha   90.00
_cell.angle_beta   90.00
_cell.angle_gamma   90.00
#
_symmetry.space_group_name_H-M   'P 1'
#
loop_
_entity.id
_entity.type
_entity.pdbx_description
1 polymer ?
#
loop_
_entity_poly.entity_id
_entity_poly.type
_entity_poly.pdbx_seq_one_letter_code
_entity_poly.pdbx_strand_id
1 'polypeptide(L)'
;MTPKSLDKGIQEEGIEKFDEETIQKIAQKTFEVIKEELKKEDFSKQIVEDLMKVDLVEPQNEVITQKEFSKSIEIAGWLIFAGCVGYFIYFFFIVQYYEPLTFTTYITLNFIAFTAIRRFTSYLFNSITCLSVYGFIVISITYIPLVDSIEILIVGPILHGAMAGFQLFLIIHKKIPMSKRYLLWGFLFYLIFLSSFDQFSRLNRLTGLDPEQYPDVFIAVVSFLGLSSAIFFIYVYKKRFGVLIP
;
A
#
# COMPACT_ATOMS: atom_id res chain seq x y z
N MET A 1 -9.00 -16.74 -35.18
CA MET A 1 -8.29 -17.29 -33.99
C MET A 1 -9.32 -17.74 -32.97
N THR A 2 -9.45 -19.05 -32.78
CA THR A 2 -10.37 -19.69 -31.82
C THR A 2 -9.81 -19.61 -30.39
N PRO A 3 -10.64 -19.62 -29.33
CA PRO A 3 -10.20 -19.54 -27.93
C PRO A 3 -9.10 -20.57 -27.57
N LYS A 4 -9.18 -21.78 -28.15
CA LYS A 4 -8.20 -22.86 -27.96
C LYS A 4 -6.78 -22.54 -28.46
N SER A 5 -6.59 -21.56 -29.35
CA SER A 5 -5.27 -21.16 -29.82
C SER A 5 -4.63 -20.08 -28.95
N LEU A 6 -5.41 -19.39 -28.10
CA LEU A 6 -4.90 -18.41 -27.13
C LEU A 6 -4.43 -19.10 -25.84
N ASP A 7 -5.19 -20.10 -25.36
CA ASP A 7 -4.84 -20.87 -24.15
C ASP A 7 -3.46 -21.54 -24.25
N LYS A 8 -3.11 -22.05 -25.45
CA LYS A 8 -1.79 -22.63 -25.69
C LYS A 8 -0.66 -21.60 -25.64
N GLY A 9 -0.87 -20.40 -26.17
CA GLY A 9 0.15 -19.34 -26.16
C GLY A 9 0.42 -18.77 -24.76
N ILE A 10 -0.63 -18.63 -23.94
CA ILE A 10 -0.51 -18.13 -22.56
C ILE A 10 0.18 -19.18 -21.66
N GLN A 11 -0.03 -20.47 -21.91
CA GLN A 11 0.64 -21.57 -21.19
C GLN A 11 2.11 -21.75 -21.60
N GLU A 12 2.48 -21.46 -22.86
CA GLU A 12 3.82 -21.70 -23.38
C GLU A 12 4.78 -20.51 -23.26
N GLU A 13 4.32 -19.26 -23.24
CA GLU A 13 5.20 -18.08 -23.35
C GLU A 13 5.21 -17.09 -22.17
N GLY A 14 4.29 -17.21 -21.21
CA GLY A 14 4.20 -16.31 -20.05
C GLY A 14 3.64 -14.90 -20.36
N ILE A 15 3.01 -14.28 -19.36
CA ILE A 15 2.29 -13.00 -19.50
C ILE A 15 3.25 -11.81 -19.77
N GLU A 16 4.54 -11.97 -19.49
CA GLU A 16 5.56 -10.90 -19.55
C GLU A 16 5.89 -10.39 -20.97
N LYS A 17 5.48 -11.10 -22.03
CA LYS A 17 5.76 -10.71 -23.44
C LYS A 17 4.69 -9.84 -24.10
N PHE A 18 3.54 -9.65 -23.47
CA PHE A 18 2.43 -8.91 -24.08
C PHE A 18 2.52 -7.42 -23.75
N ASP A 19 2.39 -6.57 -24.77
CA ASP A 19 2.22 -5.13 -24.57
C ASP A 19 0.89 -4.85 -23.84
N GLU A 20 0.79 -3.68 -23.18
CA GLU A 20 -0.40 -3.31 -22.40
C GLU A 20 -1.68 -3.33 -23.23
N GLU A 21 -1.59 -3.01 -24.52
CA GLU A 21 -2.72 -3.04 -25.46
C GLU A 21 -3.20 -4.48 -25.70
N THR A 22 -2.29 -5.44 -25.79
CA THR A 22 -2.61 -6.86 -25.95
C THR A 22 -3.13 -7.46 -24.65
N ILE A 23 -2.58 -7.08 -23.49
CA ILE A 23 -3.12 -7.48 -22.18
C ILE A 23 -4.56 -6.96 -22.01
N GLN A 24 -4.84 -5.71 -22.40
CA GLN A 24 -6.20 -5.17 -22.37
C GLN A 24 -7.14 -5.90 -23.33
N LYS A 25 -6.69 -6.21 -24.56
CA LYS A 25 -7.48 -6.98 -25.53
C LYS A 25 -7.77 -8.40 -25.04
N ILE A 26 -6.80 -9.06 -24.39
CA ILE A 26 -7.00 -10.38 -23.79
C ILE A 26 -7.98 -10.29 -22.62
N ALA A 27 -7.81 -9.33 -21.71
CA ALA A 27 -8.72 -9.14 -20.58
C ALA A 27 -10.16 -8.86 -21.05
N GLN A 28 -10.34 -8.00 -22.06
CA GLN A 28 -11.65 -7.73 -22.67
C GLN A 28 -12.26 -9.00 -23.29
N LYS A 29 -11.46 -9.75 -24.06
CA LYS A 29 -11.94 -10.95 -24.74
C LYS A 29 -12.30 -12.07 -23.77
N THR A 30 -11.50 -12.27 -22.73
CA THR A 30 -11.80 -13.22 -21.64
C THR A 30 -13.08 -12.81 -20.92
N PHE A 31 -13.28 -11.51 -20.69
CA PHE A 31 -14.52 -11.01 -20.08
C PHE A 31 -15.74 -11.20 -20.98
N GLU A 32 -15.60 -11.04 -22.30
CA GLU A 32 -16.68 -11.34 -23.25
C GLU A 32 -17.07 -12.81 -23.24
N VAL A 33 -16.09 -13.71 -23.13
CA VAL A 33 -16.35 -15.16 -23.00
C VAL A 33 -17.06 -15.47 -21.67
N ILE A 34 -16.57 -14.94 -20.55
CA ILE A 34 -17.23 -15.07 -19.24
C ILE A 34 -18.65 -14.49 -19.29
N LYS A 35 -18.87 -13.37 -19.99
CA LYS A 35 -20.17 -12.73 -20.20
C LYS A 35 -21.13 -13.61 -21.01
N GLU A 36 -20.64 -14.34 -22.01
CA GLU A 36 -21.46 -15.29 -22.76
C GLU A 36 -21.80 -16.54 -21.95
N GLU A 37 -20.90 -16.99 -21.07
CA GLU A 37 -21.14 -18.11 -20.16
C GLU A 37 -22.10 -17.74 -19.02
N LEU A 38 -21.94 -16.59 -18.40
CA LEU A 38 -22.84 -16.09 -17.34
C LEU A 38 -24.26 -15.75 -17.84
N LYS A 39 -24.45 -15.57 -19.15
CA LYS A 39 -25.78 -15.43 -19.77
C LYS A 39 -26.49 -16.77 -20.00
N LYS A 40 -25.74 -17.88 -20.02
CA LYS A 40 -26.28 -19.24 -20.19
C LYS A 40 -26.72 -19.85 -18.86
N GLU A 41 -26.08 -19.45 -17.78
CA GLU A 41 -26.52 -19.76 -16.41
C GLU A 41 -27.52 -18.69 -15.95
N ASP A 42 -28.59 -19.09 -15.27
CA ASP A 42 -29.73 -18.24 -14.88
C ASP A 42 -29.36 -17.30 -13.70
N PHE A 43 -28.22 -16.62 -13.82
CA PHE A 43 -27.75 -15.65 -12.84
C PHE A 43 -28.66 -14.44 -12.86
N SER A 44 -28.97 -13.94 -11.65
CA SER A 44 -29.66 -12.66 -11.46
C SER A 44 -29.03 -11.60 -12.36
N LYS A 45 -29.83 -11.03 -13.27
CA LYS A 45 -29.43 -9.93 -14.18
C LYS A 45 -28.70 -8.80 -13.46
N GLN A 46 -29.00 -8.60 -12.19
CA GLN A 46 -28.39 -7.58 -11.32
C GLN A 46 -26.93 -7.88 -10.98
N ILE A 47 -26.56 -9.15 -10.75
CA ILE A 47 -25.16 -9.56 -10.48
C ILE A 47 -24.31 -9.36 -11.75
N VAL A 48 -24.89 -9.69 -12.90
CA VAL A 48 -24.24 -9.51 -14.20
C VAL A 48 -24.06 -8.02 -14.53
N GLU A 49 -25.07 -7.18 -14.27
CA GLU A 49 -24.97 -5.72 -14.43
C GLU A 49 -23.98 -5.06 -13.48
N ASP A 50 -23.85 -5.54 -12.25
CA ASP A 50 -22.89 -4.99 -11.29
C ASP A 50 -21.45 -5.42 -11.60
N LEU A 51 -21.24 -6.65 -12.09
CA LEU A 51 -19.97 -7.09 -12.68
C LEU A 51 -19.62 -6.29 -13.94
N MET A 52 -20.61 -5.88 -14.75
CA MET A 52 -20.41 -5.04 -15.94
C MET A 52 -19.95 -3.61 -15.65
N LYS A 53 -20.07 -3.13 -14.40
CA LYS A 53 -19.61 -1.79 -13.98
C LYS A 53 -18.22 -1.80 -13.35
N VAL A 54 -17.59 -2.97 -13.20
CA VAL A 54 -16.23 -3.07 -12.68
C VAL A 54 -15.26 -2.93 -13.84
N ASP A 55 -14.60 -1.77 -13.94
CA ASP A 55 -13.42 -1.65 -14.80
C ASP A 55 -12.37 -2.67 -14.33
N LEU A 56 -12.11 -3.69 -15.14
CA LEU A 56 -11.24 -4.83 -14.81
C LEU A 56 -9.76 -4.45 -14.78
N VAL A 57 -9.40 -3.36 -15.47
CA VAL A 57 -8.06 -2.81 -15.52
C VAL A 57 -8.18 -1.34 -15.17
N GLU A 58 -7.74 -0.98 -13.97
CA GLU A 58 -7.69 0.42 -13.58
C GLU A 58 -6.70 1.15 -14.50
N PRO A 59 -7.09 2.28 -15.12
CA PRO A 59 -6.22 3.00 -16.04
C PRO A 59 -4.99 3.47 -15.27
N GLN A 60 -3.77 3.15 -15.68
CA GLN A 60 -2.57 3.69 -15.04
C GLN A 60 -2.27 5.09 -15.59
N ASN A 61 -2.45 6.12 -14.77
CA ASN A 61 -2.08 7.48 -15.16
C ASN A 61 -0.61 7.74 -14.82
N GLU A 62 0.19 8.12 -15.81
CA GLU A 62 1.57 8.55 -15.58
C GLU A 62 1.59 9.83 -14.71
N VAL A 63 2.15 9.71 -13.51
CA VAL A 63 2.23 10.81 -12.55
C VAL A 63 3.44 11.71 -12.82
N ILE A 64 4.57 11.10 -13.23
CA ILE A 64 5.86 11.77 -13.44
C ILE A 64 6.27 11.62 -14.89
N THR A 65 6.31 12.73 -15.61
CA THR A 65 6.68 12.79 -17.04
C THR A 65 8.19 12.91 -17.27
N GLN A 66 8.95 13.39 -16.28
CA GLN A 66 10.40 13.49 -16.38
C GLN A 66 11.06 12.11 -16.22
N LYS A 67 11.62 11.58 -17.30
CA LYS A 67 12.24 10.24 -17.34
C LYS A 67 13.32 10.03 -16.29
N GLU A 68 14.17 11.03 -16.03
CA GLU A 68 15.28 10.93 -15.06
C GLU A 68 14.79 10.85 -13.61
N PHE A 69 13.83 11.70 -13.25
CA PHE A 69 13.22 11.68 -11.92
C PHE A 69 12.43 10.39 -11.68
N SER A 70 11.69 9.94 -12.71
CA SER A 70 10.93 8.68 -12.70
C SER A 70 11.84 7.46 -12.46
N LYS A 71 12.97 7.38 -13.17
CA LYS A 71 13.97 6.32 -12.96
C LYS A 71 14.63 6.37 -11.58
N SER A 72 14.95 7.57 -11.09
CA SER A 72 15.60 7.74 -9.79
C SER A 72 14.71 7.23 -8.65
N ILE A 73 13.41 7.51 -8.70
CA ILE A 73 12.44 7.03 -7.73
C ILE A 73 12.28 5.51 -7.81
N GLU A 74 12.23 4.95 -9.02
CA GLU A 74 12.15 3.50 -9.20
C GLU A 74 13.39 2.78 -8.62
N ILE A 75 14.59 3.30 -8.89
CA ILE A 75 15.85 2.76 -8.34
C ILE A 75 15.81 2.84 -6.81
N ALA A 76 15.40 3.98 -6.24
CA ALA A 76 15.25 4.12 -4.79
C ALA A 76 14.25 3.08 -4.23
N GLY A 77 13.14 2.84 -4.92
CA GLY A 77 12.18 1.78 -4.57
C GLY A 77 12.82 0.39 -4.56
N TRP A 78 13.61 0.04 -5.57
CA TRP A 78 14.34 -1.23 -5.60
C TRP A 78 15.37 -1.36 -4.49
N LEU A 79 16.08 -0.28 -4.14
CA LEU A 79 17.03 -0.29 -3.03
C LEU A 79 16.34 -0.54 -1.68
N ILE A 80 15.21 0.13 -1.43
CA ILE A 80 14.40 -0.12 -0.22
C ILE A 80 13.91 -1.56 -0.21
N PHE A 81 13.38 -2.06 -1.33
CA PHE A 81 12.87 -3.42 -1.43
C PHE A 81 13.97 -4.47 -1.18
N ALA A 82 15.15 -4.30 -1.78
CA ALA A 82 16.30 -5.17 -1.55
C ALA A 82 16.72 -5.16 -0.07
N GLY A 83 16.69 -3.99 0.57
CA GLY A 83 16.91 -3.87 2.02
C GLY A 83 15.88 -4.66 2.84
N CYS A 84 14.59 -4.54 2.51
CA CYS A 84 13.53 -5.31 3.16
C CYS A 84 13.70 -6.83 2.95
N VAL A 85 14.04 -7.28 1.74
CA VAL A 85 14.31 -8.70 1.46
C VAL A 85 15.52 -9.20 2.25
N GLY A 86 16.59 -8.42 2.32
CA GLY A 86 17.76 -8.75 3.14
C GLY A 86 17.40 -8.85 4.63
N TYR A 87 16.62 -7.90 5.14
CA TYR A 87 16.10 -7.89 6.50
C TYR A 87 15.23 -9.13 6.77
N PHE A 88 14.35 -9.48 5.84
CA PHE A 88 13.56 -10.70 5.90
C PHE A 88 14.44 -11.94 5.97
N ILE A 89 15.41 -12.10 5.07
CA ILE A 89 16.28 -13.27 5.04
C ILE A 89 17.03 -13.42 6.36
N TYR A 90 17.57 -12.31 6.88
CA TYR A 90 18.29 -12.30 8.15
C TYR A 90 17.40 -12.74 9.32
N PHE A 91 16.25 -12.10 9.52
CA PHE A 91 15.39 -12.41 10.67
C PHE A 91 14.65 -13.75 10.53
N PHE A 92 14.28 -14.13 9.30
CA PHE A 92 13.55 -15.37 9.05
C PHE A 92 14.46 -16.60 9.08
N PHE A 93 15.57 -16.60 8.34
CA PHE A 93 16.42 -17.78 8.20
C PHE A 93 17.58 -17.84 9.19
N ILE A 94 18.16 -16.68 9.56
CA ILE A 94 19.39 -16.65 10.38
C ILE A 94 19.06 -16.53 11.86
N VAL A 95 18.31 -15.49 12.24
CA VAL A 95 17.99 -15.22 13.65
C VAL A 95 16.77 -16.03 14.13
N GLN A 96 15.88 -16.41 13.21
CA GLN A 96 14.61 -17.09 13.52
C GLN A 96 13.75 -16.31 14.53
N TYR A 97 13.81 -14.97 14.45
CA TYR A 97 13.05 -14.06 15.29
C TYR A 97 12.15 -13.23 14.37
N TYR A 98 10.88 -13.65 14.26
CA TYR A 98 9.96 -13.15 13.25
C TYR A 98 9.24 -11.86 13.64
N GLU A 99 9.28 -11.48 14.91
CA GLU A 99 8.60 -10.28 15.44
C GLU A 99 8.93 -9.02 14.62
N PRO A 100 10.19 -8.75 14.23
CA PRO A 100 10.52 -7.56 13.45
C PRO A 100 9.92 -7.49 12.05
N LEU A 101 9.53 -8.64 11.50
CA LEU A 101 8.90 -8.73 10.18
C LEU A 101 7.41 -8.38 10.21
N THR A 102 6.80 -8.33 11.39
CA THR A 102 5.40 -7.93 11.56
C THR A 102 5.26 -6.44 11.88
N PHE A 103 6.37 -5.71 12.02
CA PHE A 103 6.34 -4.29 12.37
C PHE A 103 5.71 -3.45 11.27
N THR A 104 4.93 -2.46 11.71
CA THR A 104 4.29 -1.49 10.82
C THR A 104 5.35 -0.78 9.98
N THR A 105 6.52 -0.48 10.56
CA THR A 105 7.67 0.07 9.86
C THR A 105 8.13 -0.82 8.70
N TYR A 106 8.34 -2.12 8.92
CA TYR A 106 8.76 -3.05 7.87
C TYR A 106 7.72 -3.19 6.76
N ILE A 107 6.45 -3.34 7.13
CA ILE A 107 5.33 -3.49 6.18
C ILE A 107 5.16 -2.21 5.35
N THR A 108 5.16 -1.04 6.00
CA THR A 108 5.04 0.24 5.30
C THR A 108 6.25 0.50 4.40
N LEU A 109 7.47 0.11 4.77
CA LEU A 109 8.64 0.22 3.89
C LEU A 109 8.48 -0.61 2.61
N ASN A 110 7.91 -1.82 2.71
CA ASN A 110 7.57 -2.61 1.52
C ASN A 110 6.55 -1.88 0.64
N PHE A 111 5.49 -1.30 1.22
CA PHE A 111 4.51 -0.53 0.45
C PHE A 111 5.09 0.74 -0.19
N ILE A 112 5.98 1.45 0.52
CA ILE A 112 6.74 2.58 -0.03
C ILE A 112 7.59 2.12 -1.22
N ALA A 113 8.30 1.00 -1.08
CA ALA A 113 9.11 0.44 -2.14
C ALA A 113 8.27 0.10 -3.38
N PHE A 114 7.15 -0.62 -3.23
CA PHE A 114 6.27 -0.94 -4.35
C PHE A 114 5.64 0.30 -4.99
N THR A 115 5.26 1.30 -4.18
CA THR A 115 4.76 2.58 -4.68
C THR A 115 5.79 3.29 -5.55
N ALA A 116 7.05 3.31 -5.12
CA ALA A 116 8.16 3.92 -5.82
C ALA A 116 8.58 3.14 -7.09
N ILE A 117 8.67 1.80 -7.02
CA ILE A 117 8.94 0.93 -8.17
C ILE A 117 7.89 1.14 -9.26
N ARG A 118 6.62 1.27 -8.87
CA ARG A 118 5.51 1.58 -9.79
C ARG A 118 5.41 3.06 -10.13
N ARG A 119 6.36 3.91 -9.73
CA ARG A 119 6.40 5.35 -10.06
C ARG A 119 5.07 6.07 -9.78
N PHE A 120 4.39 5.68 -8.70
CA PHE A 120 3.08 6.21 -8.29
C PHE A 120 1.91 5.94 -9.26
N THR A 121 2.03 5.02 -10.23
CA THR A 121 0.92 4.72 -11.16
C THR A 121 -0.15 3.82 -10.52
N SER A 122 0.20 3.03 -9.50
CA SER A 122 -0.70 2.09 -8.85
C SER A 122 -1.60 2.76 -7.82
N TYR A 123 -2.91 2.75 -8.07
CA TYR A 123 -3.90 3.33 -7.16
C TYR A 123 -3.95 2.58 -5.84
N LEU A 124 -3.81 1.25 -5.87
CA LEU A 124 -3.74 0.39 -4.70
C LEU A 124 -2.59 0.81 -3.78
N PHE A 125 -1.37 0.81 -4.30
CA PHE A 125 -0.19 1.10 -3.48
C PHE A 125 -0.16 2.56 -3.01
N ASN A 126 -0.56 3.52 -3.85
CA ASN A 126 -0.68 4.92 -3.42
C ASN A 126 -1.67 5.07 -2.24
N SER A 127 -2.82 4.40 -2.33
CA SER A 127 -3.90 4.51 -1.34
C SER A 127 -3.53 3.84 -0.02
N ILE A 128 -2.99 2.62 -0.05
CA ILE A 128 -2.62 1.91 1.18
C ILE A 128 -1.41 2.57 1.85
N THR A 129 -0.39 2.94 1.08
CA THR A 129 0.88 3.45 1.64
C THR A 129 0.70 4.69 2.51
N CYS A 130 -0.26 5.56 2.21
CA CYS A 130 -0.38 6.85 2.89
C CYS A 130 -1.14 6.85 4.22
N LEU A 131 -1.77 5.73 4.62
CA LEU A 131 -2.70 5.71 5.76
C LEU A 131 -2.03 5.82 7.13
N SER A 132 -0.81 5.31 7.27
CA SER A 132 -0.07 5.34 8.55
C SER A 132 0.69 6.64 8.80
N VAL A 133 0.48 7.68 7.97
CA VAL A 133 1.22 8.96 8.02
C VAL A 133 1.23 9.61 9.40
N TYR A 134 0.09 9.71 10.06
CA TYR A 134 0.01 10.34 11.38
C TYR A 134 0.71 9.50 12.45
N GLY A 135 0.63 8.17 12.36
CA GLY A 135 1.36 7.28 13.26
C GLY A 135 2.87 7.49 13.15
N PHE A 136 3.40 7.57 11.93
CA PHE A 136 4.83 7.81 11.72
C PHE A 136 5.29 9.21 12.15
N ILE A 137 4.46 10.25 11.99
CA ILE A 137 4.75 11.60 12.52
C ILE A 137 4.84 11.57 14.04
N VAL A 138 3.84 10.97 14.71
CA VAL A 138 3.81 10.88 16.18
C VAL A 138 5.02 10.08 16.68
N ILE A 139 5.28 8.91 16.11
CA ILE A 139 6.45 8.09 16.47
C ILE A 139 7.75 8.88 16.28
N SER A 140 7.94 9.54 15.13
CA SER A 140 9.15 10.31 14.86
C SER A 140 9.40 11.39 15.92
N ILE A 141 8.35 12.14 16.31
CA ILE A 141 8.44 13.19 17.33
C ILE A 141 8.70 12.60 18.72
N THR A 142 7.98 11.55 19.10
CA THR A 142 8.10 10.93 20.44
C THR A 142 9.47 10.29 20.65
N TYR A 143 10.14 9.84 19.59
CA TYR A 143 11.49 9.30 19.69
C TYR A 143 12.58 10.37 19.90
N ILE A 144 12.35 11.63 19.55
CA ILE A 144 13.35 12.71 19.68
C ILE A 144 13.95 12.80 21.10
N PRO A 145 13.14 12.86 22.19
CA PRO A 145 13.68 12.92 23.54
C PRO A 145 14.40 11.64 23.99
N LEU A 146 14.27 10.53 23.26
CA LEU A 146 14.85 9.22 23.60
C LEU A 146 16.15 8.92 22.84
N VAL A 147 16.63 9.87 22.02
CA VAL A 147 17.87 9.70 21.28
C VAL A 147 19.07 9.82 22.22
N ASP A 148 19.74 8.71 22.47
CA ASP A 148 20.99 8.63 23.25
C ASP A 148 22.23 8.32 22.39
N SER A 149 22.02 7.93 21.14
CA SER A 149 23.03 7.41 20.23
C SER A 149 22.66 7.66 18.77
N ILE A 150 23.64 7.63 17.88
CA ILE A 150 23.42 7.87 16.44
C ILE A 150 22.57 6.77 15.80
N GLU A 151 22.66 5.55 16.31
CA GLU A 151 21.86 4.41 15.84
C GLU A 151 20.37 4.63 16.14
N ILE A 152 20.03 5.04 17.37
CA ILE A 152 18.65 5.36 17.74
C ILE A 152 18.13 6.58 16.97
N LEU A 153 18.97 7.58 16.71
CA LEU A 153 18.60 8.72 15.86
C LEU A 153 18.20 8.29 14.44
N ILE A 154 18.98 7.39 13.83
CA ILE A 154 18.75 6.93 12.46
C ILE A 154 17.52 6.02 12.38
N VAL A 155 17.44 5.00 13.24
CA VAL A 155 16.36 4.00 13.20
C VAL A 155 15.04 4.56 13.76
N GLY A 156 15.11 5.51 14.69
CA GLY A 156 13.95 6.18 15.28
C GLY A 156 13.54 7.41 14.46
N PRO A 157 13.86 8.64 14.88
CA PRO A 157 13.30 9.86 14.30
C PRO A 157 13.51 9.99 12.78
N ILE A 158 14.71 9.69 12.27
CA ILE A 158 15.05 9.90 10.85
C ILE A 158 14.26 8.94 9.96
N LEU A 159 14.30 7.63 10.25
CA LEU A 159 13.57 6.64 9.44
C LEU A 159 12.06 6.90 9.44
N HIS A 160 11.46 7.04 10.62
CA HIS A 160 10.00 7.25 10.73
C HIS A 160 9.59 8.61 10.15
N GLY A 161 10.42 9.64 10.30
CA GLY A 161 10.21 10.96 9.70
C GLY A 161 10.31 10.92 8.17
N ALA A 162 11.27 10.19 7.60
CA ALA A 162 11.39 10.00 6.16
C ALA A 162 10.18 9.26 5.57
N MET A 163 9.69 8.23 6.27
CA MET A 163 8.47 7.51 5.89
C MET A 163 7.24 8.42 5.91
N ALA A 164 7.05 9.18 7.01
CA ALA A 164 5.98 10.18 7.12
C ALA A 164 6.07 11.23 5.99
N GLY A 165 7.27 11.71 5.68
CA GLY A 165 7.51 12.66 4.60
C GLY A 165 7.11 12.11 3.24
N PHE A 166 7.47 10.85 2.94
CA PHE A 166 7.06 10.17 1.71
C PHE A 166 5.53 10.01 1.63
N GLN A 167 4.89 9.61 2.72
CA GLN A 167 3.44 9.44 2.79
C GLN A 167 2.71 10.78 2.64
N LEU A 168 3.18 11.84 3.28
CA LEU A 168 2.66 13.20 3.11
C LEU A 168 2.80 13.67 1.65
N PHE A 169 3.93 13.37 1.01
CA PHE A 169 4.12 13.65 -0.41
C PHE A 169 3.03 12.97 -1.25
N LEU A 170 2.73 11.68 -1.02
CA LEU A 170 1.63 10.98 -1.72
C LEU A 170 0.29 11.70 -1.54
N ILE A 171 -0.02 12.16 -0.33
CA ILE A 171 -1.29 12.82 0.00
C ILE A 171 -1.38 14.19 -0.66
N ILE A 172 -0.35 15.01 -0.53
CA ILE A 172 -0.37 16.41 -0.97
C ILE A 172 -0.18 16.53 -2.49
N HIS A 173 0.47 15.54 -3.13
CA HIS A 173 0.72 15.62 -4.56
C HIS A 173 -0.59 15.54 -5.37
N LYS A 174 -0.92 16.63 -6.08
CA LYS A 174 -2.20 16.81 -6.78
C LYS A 174 -2.42 15.88 -7.96
N LYS A 175 -1.36 15.24 -8.48
CA LYS A 175 -1.43 14.31 -9.62
C LYS A 175 -1.37 12.84 -9.23
N ILE A 176 -1.11 12.51 -7.97
CA ILE A 176 -1.04 11.11 -7.52
C ILE A 176 -2.48 10.62 -7.28
N PRO A 177 -2.98 9.68 -8.11
CA PRO A 177 -4.32 9.14 -7.99
C PRO A 177 -4.42 8.11 -6.86
N MET A 178 -5.58 8.08 -6.22
CA MET A 178 -5.93 7.14 -5.16
C MET A 178 -7.36 6.62 -5.38
N SER A 179 -7.69 5.44 -4.88
CA SER A 179 -9.04 4.87 -4.93
C SER A 179 -9.70 4.90 -3.56
N LYS A 180 -10.99 5.24 -3.52
CA LYS A 180 -11.81 5.17 -2.29
C LYS A 180 -11.85 3.75 -1.74
N ARG A 181 -11.96 2.75 -2.62
CA ARG A 181 -11.97 1.34 -2.22
C ARG A 181 -10.67 1.04 -1.52
N TYR A 182 -9.52 1.28 -2.15
CA TYR A 182 -8.23 0.90 -1.55
C TYR A 182 -7.85 1.70 -0.31
N LEU A 183 -8.35 2.93 -0.15
CA LEU A 183 -8.24 3.64 1.13
C LEU A 183 -8.98 2.90 2.25
N LEU A 184 -10.18 2.37 1.97
CA LEU A 184 -10.93 1.54 2.93
C LEU A 184 -10.24 0.19 3.19
N TRP A 185 -9.75 -0.48 2.14
CA TRP A 185 -9.00 -1.73 2.30
C TRP A 185 -7.73 -1.52 3.12
N GLY A 186 -6.98 -0.46 2.84
CA GLY A 186 -5.81 -0.10 3.62
C GLY A 186 -6.15 0.23 5.06
N PHE A 187 -7.30 0.87 5.32
CA PHE A 187 -7.75 1.15 6.68
C PHE A 187 -8.02 -0.11 7.47
N LEU A 188 -8.78 -1.04 6.87
CA LEU A 188 -9.04 -2.35 7.47
C LEU A 188 -7.74 -3.11 7.68
N PHE A 189 -6.83 -3.08 6.70
CA PHE A 189 -5.50 -3.68 6.82
C PHE A 189 -4.73 -3.12 8.01
N TYR A 190 -4.58 -1.80 8.12
CA TYR A 190 -3.86 -1.18 9.24
C TYR A 190 -4.59 -1.33 10.56
N LEU A 191 -5.93 -1.39 10.60
CA LEU A 191 -6.66 -1.72 11.81
C LEU A 191 -6.33 -3.13 12.30
N ILE A 192 -6.36 -4.13 11.41
CA ILE A 192 -6.02 -5.51 11.77
C ILE A 192 -4.57 -5.57 12.28
N PHE A 193 -3.63 -4.97 11.54
CA PHE A 193 -2.21 -5.00 11.88
C PHE A 193 -1.88 -4.21 13.15
N LEU A 194 -2.44 -3.02 13.34
CA LEU A 194 -2.25 -2.23 14.55
C LEU A 194 -3.00 -2.82 15.74
N SER A 195 -4.12 -3.54 15.53
CA SER A 195 -4.84 -4.25 16.60
C SER A 195 -4.12 -5.50 17.12
N SER A 196 -2.99 -5.88 16.51
CA SER A 196 -2.17 -6.95 17.08
C SER A 196 -1.51 -6.45 18.37
N PHE A 197 -1.86 -7.11 19.48
CA PHE A 197 -1.44 -6.84 20.87
C PHE A 197 0.07 -6.52 21.04
N ASP A 198 0.92 -7.07 20.17
CA ASP A 198 2.36 -6.87 20.15
C ASP A 198 2.81 -5.44 19.81
N GLN A 199 2.06 -4.73 18.96
CA GLN A 199 2.42 -3.36 18.56
C GLN A 199 2.14 -2.33 19.66
N PHE A 200 1.12 -2.57 20.48
CA PHE A 200 0.72 -1.68 21.58
C PHE A 200 1.65 -1.79 22.79
N SER A 201 1.99 -3.01 23.20
CA SER A 201 3.00 -3.26 24.24
C SER A 201 4.35 -2.61 23.87
N ARG A 202 4.74 -2.68 22.59
CA ARG A 202 5.94 -2.04 22.08
C ARG A 202 5.84 -0.53 22.01
N LEU A 203 4.74 0.04 21.53
CA LEU A 203 4.59 1.50 21.51
C LEU A 203 4.73 2.06 22.92
N ASN A 204 4.07 1.45 23.91
CA ASN A 204 4.21 1.83 25.32
C ASN A 204 5.66 1.70 25.82
N ARG A 205 6.31 0.56 25.54
CA ARG A 205 7.70 0.31 25.97
C ARG A 205 8.72 1.23 25.29
N LEU A 206 8.49 1.58 24.02
CA LEU A 206 9.36 2.42 23.20
C LEU A 206 9.13 3.91 23.44
N THR A 207 7.93 4.32 23.86
CA THR A 207 7.60 5.72 24.17
C THR A 207 7.74 6.05 25.65
N GLY A 208 8.08 5.06 26.48
CA GLY A 208 8.18 5.21 27.94
C GLY A 208 6.83 5.48 28.61
N LEU A 209 5.73 5.24 27.91
CA LEU A 209 4.39 5.42 28.43
C LEU A 209 4.09 4.25 29.38
N ASP A 210 3.84 4.60 30.65
CA ASP A 210 3.49 3.64 31.69
C ASP A 210 2.23 2.85 31.26
N PRO A 211 2.30 1.52 31.16
CA PRO A 211 1.15 0.68 30.80
C PRO A 211 -0.06 0.89 31.72
N GLU A 212 0.16 1.33 32.96
CA GLU A 212 -0.93 1.67 33.89
C GLU A 212 -1.65 2.98 33.53
N GLN A 213 -0.94 3.93 32.90
CA GLN A 213 -1.52 5.20 32.43
C GLN A 213 -2.10 5.10 31.02
N TYR A 214 -1.57 4.20 30.18
CA TYR A 214 -1.97 4.03 28.78
C TYR A 214 -2.31 2.57 28.46
N PRO A 215 -3.51 2.10 28.86
CA PRO A 215 -3.96 0.75 28.58
C PRO A 215 -4.03 0.47 27.07
N ASP A 216 -3.92 -0.79 26.67
CA ASP A 216 -4.00 -1.20 25.25
C ASP A 216 -5.27 -0.68 24.56
N VAL A 217 -6.39 -0.61 25.31
CA VAL A 217 -7.66 -0.06 24.83
C VAL A 217 -7.52 1.41 24.42
N PHE A 218 -6.76 2.21 25.18
CA PHE A 218 -6.52 3.61 24.85
C PHE A 218 -5.75 3.73 23.53
N ILE A 219 -4.69 2.94 23.34
CA ILE A 219 -3.87 2.99 22.13
C ILE A 219 -4.63 2.48 20.91
N ALA A 220 -5.47 1.46 21.08
CA ALA A 220 -6.38 1.00 20.04
C ALA A 220 -7.36 2.10 19.59
N VAL A 221 -7.96 2.82 20.55
CA VAL A 221 -8.85 3.96 20.26
C VAL A 221 -8.10 5.09 19.57
N VAL A 222 -6.92 5.48 20.07
CA VAL A 222 -6.10 6.53 19.46
C VAL A 222 -5.67 6.15 18.04
N SER A 223 -5.29 4.89 17.82
CA SER A 223 -4.92 4.37 16.49
C SER A 223 -6.11 4.38 15.54
N PHE A 224 -7.29 3.95 15.99
CA PHE A 224 -8.53 4.02 15.21
C PHE A 224 -8.88 5.47 14.83
N LEU A 225 -8.80 6.40 15.77
CA LEU A 225 -9.08 7.82 15.53
C LEU A 225 -8.04 8.45 14.59
N GLY A 226 -6.76 8.11 14.76
CA GLY A 226 -5.68 8.58 13.89
C GLY A 226 -5.84 8.10 12.45
N LEU A 227 -6.11 6.80 12.25
CA LEU A 227 -6.38 6.23 10.95
C LEU A 227 -7.67 6.79 10.31
N SER A 228 -8.74 6.94 11.09
CA SER A 228 -10.01 7.51 10.62
C SER A 228 -9.82 8.95 10.15
N SER A 229 -9.04 9.73 10.92
CA SER A 229 -8.67 11.09 10.54
C SER A 229 -7.82 11.11 9.27
N ALA A 230 -6.85 10.20 9.13
CA ALA A 230 -6.05 10.05 7.91
C ALA A 230 -6.93 9.87 6.68
N ILE A 231 -7.82 8.88 6.69
CA ILE A 231 -8.74 8.66 5.57
C ILE A 231 -9.58 9.89 5.30
N PHE A 232 -10.15 10.51 6.33
CA PHE A 232 -11.03 11.65 6.16
C PHE A 232 -10.30 12.80 5.45
N PHE A 233 -9.10 13.16 5.92
CA PHE A 233 -8.30 14.21 5.29
C PHE A 233 -7.84 13.85 3.88
N ILE A 234 -7.39 12.61 3.66
CA ILE A 234 -6.99 12.13 2.32
C ILE A 234 -8.18 12.18 1.36
N TYR A 235 -9.34 11.68 1.80
CA TYR A 235 -10.57 11.69 1.02
C TYR A 235 -10.96 13.11 0.62
N VAL A 236 -11.07 14.03 1.59
CA VAL A 236 -11.46 15.41 1.33
C VAL A 236 -10.47 16.10 0.40
N TYR A 237 -9.16 15.94 0.66
CA TYR A 237 -8.12 16.57 -0.13
C TYR A 237 -8.09 16.03 -1.57
N LYS A 238 -8.03 14.71 -1.76
CA LYS A 238 -7.94 14.09 -3.08
C LYS A 238 -9.20 14.26 -3.90
N LYS A 239 -10.37 14.23 -3.26
CA LYS A 239 -11.66 14.52 -3.90
C LYS A 239 -11.69 15.94 -4.47
N ARG A 240 -11.17 16.93 -3.74
CA ARG A 240 -11.08 18.33 -4.21
C ARG A 240 -10.28 18.48 -5.51
N PHE A 241 -9.25 17.64 -5.72
CA PHE A 241 -8.40 17.68 -6.91
C PHE A 241 -8.84 16.73 -8.02
N GLY A 242 -9.95 16.00 -7.87
CA GLY A 242 -10.46 15.08 -8.89
C GLY A 242 -9.59 13.84 -9.14
N VAL A 243 -8.63 13.57 -8.25
CA VAL A 243 -7.71 12.41 -8.34
C VAL A 243 -8.09 11.29 -7.37
N LEU A 244 -9.35 11.29 -6.92
CA LEU A 244 -9.93 10.24 -6.09
C LEU A 244 -10.91 9.41 -6.90
N ILE A 245 -10.45 8.24 -7.31
CA ILE A 245 -11.15 7.29 -8.17
C ILE A 245 -12.10 6.43 -7.33
N PRO A 246 -13.25 5.99 -7.88
CA PRO A 246 -14.21 5.13 -7.18
C PRO A 246 -13.64 3.83 -6.60
#